data_AF-A0A8J8GA85-F1
#
_entry.id   AF-A0A8J8GA85-F1
#
_cell.length_a   1.000
_cell.length_b   1.000
_cell.length_c   1.000
_cell.angle_alpha   90.00
_cell.angle_beta   90.00
_cell.angle_gamma   90.00
#
_symmetry.space_group_name_H-M   'P 1'
#
loop_
_entity.id
_entity.type
_entity.pdbx_description
1 polymer ?
#
loop_
_entity_poly.entity_id
_entity_poly.type
_entity_poly.pdbx_seq_one_letter_code
_entity_poly.pdbx_strand_id
1 'polypeptide(L)'
;MAVMALETMGTFDHTYDNKMGYYGLIQFGTDAAATIKTTTSALIAMSAVKQLDYVEKHIAQKKDKIKNLTDLYLSILLPNLTGKGNEETYVLWTNSRQAYYNNPAFHKEKGEWENKVDSGKKDKKGNIIYKRGFNKNVEAKTYMWEVTKEIENWYERGKKEKTEKFECGLNSNSQNDLNAKDVITYHIYDNGTIEKHIPKIIKTGFENKYKYIYHDVSNLEHEICVAEWHTTTKKLKSKKKFYSKPTHQKIISDENVVEGQTRRRVIYENGDIAEYGSNRGDTFWRLYVATAEEIELVKMPENSKYVKYSFSGTKRIYTGPNYFAGFIGALAKTGFSIVTTGSCFKYGSCFPSQLHVNGESIDTIYLWNLEQDQKFINTMKFFHYGERKVGNDAYFKKLENTSDGGDLHDDHLHSGNFDSTKVQIIKEK
;
A
#
# COMPACT_ATOMS: atom_id res chain seq x y z
N MET A 1 -3.36 -5.53 18.81
CA MET A 1 -2.28 -4.97 17.97
C MET A 1 -1.20 -6.00 17.64
N ALA A 2 -0.49 -6.58 18.61
CA ALA A 2 0.58 -7.56 18.33
C ALA A 2 0.15 -8.72 17.41
N VAL A 3 -1.03 -9.30 17.65
CA VAL A 3 -1.60 -10.34 16.77
C VAL A 3 -1.79 -9.85 15.34
N MET A 4 -2.38 -8.66 15.16
CA MET A 4 -2.56 -8.09 13.82
C MET A 4 -1.23 -7.77 13.14
N ALA A 5 -0.22 -7.35 13.90
CA ALA A 5 1.11 -7.10 13.36
C ALA A 5 1.76 -8.41 12.86
N LEU A 6 1.66 -9.50 13.62
CA LEU A 6 2.15 -10.81 13.18
C LEU A 6 1.42 -11.27 11.90
N GLU A 7 0.10 -11.19 11.89
CA GLU A 7 -0.75 -11.65 10.78
C GLU A 7 -0.61 -10.80 9.49
N THR A 8 -0.26 -9.52 9.62
CA THR A 8 -0.08 -8.59 8.49
C THR A 8 1.37 -8.20 8.23
N MET A 9 2.33 -8.88 8.87
CA MET A 9 3.76 -8.55 8.81
C MET A 9 4.07 -7.08 9.15
N GLY A 10 3.32 -6.49 10.10
CA GLY A 10 3.48 -5.13 10.59
C GLY A 10 2.85 -4.05 9.71
N THR A 11 2.20 -4.41 8.60
CA THR A 11 1.56 -3.44 7.70
C THR A 11 0.25 -2.89 8.24
N PHE A 12 -0.44 -3.65 9.09
CA PHE A 12 -1.82 -3.37 9.53
C PHE A 12 -2.78 -3.15 8.34
N ASP A 13 -2.45 -3.72 7.19
CA ASP A 13 -3.29 -3.64 6.00
C ASP A 13 -4.48 -4.57 6.14
N HIS A 14 -5.66 -4.00 6.34
CA HIS A 14 -6.93 -4.72 6.43
C HIS A 14 -7.33 -5.45 5.14
N THR A 15 -6.60 -5.26 4.04
CA THR A 15 -6.77 -5.96 2.77
C THR A 15 -5.69 -7.01 2.51
N TYR A 16 -4.77 -7.21 3.46
CA TYR A 16 -3.60 -8.09 3.30
C TYR A 16 -4.01 -9.52 2.92
N ASP A 17 -3.47 -10.01 1.79
CA ASP A 17 -3.69 -11.34 1.24
C ASP A 17 -2.41 -12.19 1.38
N ASN A 18 -2.45 -13.23 2.22
CA ASN A 18 -1.32 -14.16 2.37
C ASN A 18 -1.13 -15.13 1.19
N LYS A 19 -1.96 -15.04 0.14
CA LYS A 19 -2.00 -15.92 -1.04
C LYS A 19 -2.35 -17.37 -0.73
N MET A 20 -2.83 -17.64 0.48
CA MET A 20 -3.31 -18.94 0.94
C MET A 20 -4.82 -18.95 1.21
N GLY A 21 -5.53 -17.86 0.87
CA GLY A 21 -6.97 -17.74 1.02
C GLY A 21 -7.40 -17.12 2.35
N TYR A 22 -6.50 -16.42 3.04
CA TYR A 22 -6.81 -15.68 4.26
C TYR A 22 -6.53 -14.19 4.07
N TYR A 23 -7.36 -13.36 4.70
CA TYR A 23 -7.41 -11.93 4.41
C TYR A 23 -7.58 -11.03 5.64
N GLY A 24 -6.99 -9.85 5.56
CA GLY A 24 -7.21 -8.75 6.50
C GLY A 24 -6.46 -8.83 7.81
N LEU A 25 -6.88 -8.01 8.78
CA LEU A 25 -6.12 -7.66 9.98
C LEU A 25 -5.73 -8.87 10.85
N ILE A 26 -6.49 -9.95 10.81
CA ILE A 26 -6.18 -11.21 11.51
C ILE A 26 -6.19 -12.43 10.58
N GLN A 27 -6.07 -12.21 9.27
CA GLN A 27 -6.08 -13.26 8.25
C GLN A 27 -7.31 -14.19 8.38
N PHE A 28 -8.51 -13.63 8.22
CA PHE A 28 -9.76 -14.39 8.21
C PHE A 28 -9.78 -15.39 7.05
N GLY A 29 -10.01 -16.66 7.36
CA GLY A 29 -10.37 -17.68 6.38
C GLY A 29 -11.88 -17.68 6.09
N THR A 30 -12.30 -18.37 5.04
CA THR A 30 -13.71 -18.46 4.60
C THR A 30 -14.65 -18.90 5.73
N ASP A 31 -14.30 -19.97 6.46
CA ASP A 31 -15.14 -20.51 7.53
C ASP A 31 -15.22 -19.58 8.75
N ALA A 32 -14.10 -18.91 9.08
CA ALA A 32 -14.05 -17.94 10.17
C ALA A 32 -14.95 -16.73 9.86
N ALA A 33 -14.88 -16.20 8.63
CA ALA A 33 -15.74 -15.12 8.16
C ALA A 33 -17.22 -15.54 8.18
N ALA A 34 -17.55 -16.74 7.69
CA ALA A 34 -18.91 -17.26 7.72
C ALA A 34 -19.47 -17.38 9.15
N THR A 35 -18.64 -17.85 10.09
CA THR A 35 -19.02 -18.01 11.51
C THR A 35 -19.44 -16.68 12.14
N ILE A 36 -18.77 -15.58 11.80
CA ILE A 36 -19.13 -14.22 12.27
C ILE A 36 -20.12 -13.50 11.32
N LYS A 37 -20.83 -14.27 10.48
CA LYS A 37 -21.89 -13.82 9.57
C LYS A 37 -21.42 -12.77 8.55
N THR A 38 -20.24 -12.97 7.96
CA THR A 38 -19.70 -12.13 6.88
C THR A 38 -19.00 -12.98 5.83
N THR A 39 -18.35 -12.35 4.86
CA THR A 39 -17.47 -13.00 3.89
C THR A 39 -16.10 -12.34 3.91
N THR A 40 -15.07 -13.04 3.45
CA THR A 40 -13.73 -12.46 3.28
C THR A 40 -13.76 -11.26 2.31
N SER A 41 -14.55 -11.35 1.24
CA SER A 41 -14.76 -10.21 0.32
C SER A 41 -15.37 -8.99 1.01
N ALA A 42 -16.38 -9.17 1.86
CA ALA A 42 -16.97 -8.07 2.62
C ALA A 42 -15.97 -7.48 3.64
N LEU A 43 -15.19 -8.32 4.32
CA LEU A 43 -14.12 -7.90 5.23
C LEU A 43 -13.06 -7.04 4.54
N ILE A 44 -12.64 -7.41 3.33
CA ILE A 44 -11.65 -6.65 2.56
C ILE A 44 -12.25 -5.33 2.04
N ALA A 45 -13.55 -5.30 1.76
CA ALA A 45 -14.23 -4.12 1.24
C ALA A 45 -14.56 -3.06 2.31
N MET A 46 -14.60 -3.38 3.60
CA MET A 46 -14.84 -2.38 4.66
C MET A 46 -13.55 -1.67 5.06
N SER A 47 -13.64 -0.50 5.70
CA SER A 47 -12.46 0.19 6.22
C SER A 47 -11.75 -0.62 7.33
N ALA A 48 -10.45 -0.38 7.53
CA ALA A 48 -9.68 -1.01 8.60
C ALA A 48 -10.36 -0.87 9.98
N VAL A 49 -10.90 0.31 10.29
CA VAL A 49 -11.60 0.57 11.56
C VAL A 49 -12.87 -0.28 11.67
N LYS A 50 -13.70 -0.36 10.61
CA LYS A 50 -14.89 -1.22 10.62
C LYS A 50 -14.53 -2.71 10.72
N GLN A 51 -13.38 -3.11 10.15
CA GLN A 51 -12.92 -4.48 10.25
C GLN A 51 -12.57 -4.87 11.70
N LEU A 52 -12.20 -3.92 12.57
CA LEU A 52 -11.94 -4.19 13.99
C LEU A 52 -13.19 -4.71 14.72
N ASP A 53 -14.40 -4.30 14.34
CA ASP A 53 -15.64 -4.85 14.91
C ASP A 53 -15.77 -6.36 14.63
N TYR A 54 -15.28 -6.82 13.48
CA TYR A 54 -15.27 -8.24 13.11
C TYR A 54 -14.11 -9.00 13.75
N VAL A 55 -12.97 -8.33 13.97
CA VAL A 55 -11.87 -8.87 14.79
C VAL A 55 -12.37 -9.13 16.21
N GLU A 56 -13.09 -8.17 16.80
CA GLU A 56 -13.70 -8.33 18.13
C GLU A 56 -14.70 -9.50 18.15
N LYS A 57 -15.63 -9.57 17.19
CA LYS A 57 -16.60 -10.68 17.08
C LYS A 57 -15.92 -12.05 17.00
N HIS A 58 -14.81 -12.15 16.27
CA HIS A 58 -14.07 -13.41 16.15
C HIS A 58 -13.41 -13.80 17.48
N ILE A 59 -12.68 -12.87 18.11
CA ILE A 59 -12.01 -13.11 19.40
C ILE A 59 -13.04 -13.43 20.50
N ALA A 60 -14.20 -12.77 20.48
CA ALA A 60 -15.27 -12.97 21.46
C ALA A 60 -15.73 -14.43 21.56
N GLN A 61 -15.63 -15.22 20.48
CA GLN A 61 -15.99 -16.65 20.48
C GLN A 61 -15.11 -17.50 21.42
N LYS A 62 -13.94 -17.00 21.80
CA LYS A 62 -12.98 -17.72 22.65
C LYS A 62 -12.57 -16.92 23.88
N LYS A 63 -13.23 -15.79 24.17
CA LYS A 63 -12.87 -14.83 25.22
C LYS A 63 -12.60 -15.51 26.57
N ASP A 64 -13.47 -16.43 26.98
CA ASP A 64 -13.37 -17.11 28.28
C ASP A 64 -12.16 -18.04 28.41
N LYS A 65 -11.53 -18.40 27.29
CA LYS A 65 -10.33 -19.25 27.25
C LYS A 65 -9.04 -18.47 27.13
N ILE A 66 -9.09 -17.16 26.86
CA ILE A 66 -7.91 -16.33 26.64
C ILE A 66 -7.35 -15.86 27.98
N LYS A 67 -6.18 -16.38 28.38
CA LYS A 67 -5.53 -16.04 29.66
C LYS A 67 -4.25 -15.23 29.49
N ASN A 68 -3.62 -15.30 28.31
CA ASN A 68 -2.38 -14.60 28.00
C ASN A 68 -2.34 -14.20 26.51
N LEU A 69 -1.23 -13.56 26.09
CA LEU A 69 -1.03 -13.12 24.71
C LEU A 69 -0.97 -14.30 23.72
N THR A 70 -0.37 -15.42 24.11
CA THR A 70 -0.33 -16.63 23.28
C THR A 70 -1.73 -17.20 23.05
N ASP A 71 -2.59 -17.25 24.06
CA ASP A 71 -3.98 -17.69 23.91
C ASP A 71 -4.78 -16.77 22.99
N LEU A 72 -4.57 -15.45 23.11
CA LEU A 72 -5.16 -14.50 22.20
C LEU A 72 -4.75 -14.82 20.76
N TYR A 73 -3.47 -15.14 20.53
CA TYR A 73 -3.00 -15.53 19.21
C TYR A 73 -3.56 -16.89 18.75
N LEU A 74 -3.62 -17.88 19.64
CA LEU A 74 -4.24 -19.19 19.35
C LEU A 74 -5.72 -19.06 19.00
N SER A 75 -6.46 -18.09 19.57
CA SER A 75 -7.85 -17.82 19.18
C SER A 75 -8.02 -17.47 17.69
N ILE A 76 -6.93 -17.07 17.03
CA ILE A 76 -6.85 -16.82 15.59
C ILE A 76 -6.22 -18.02 14.87
N LEU A 77 -5.00 -18.41 15.26
CA LEU A 77 -4.18 -19.41 14.55
C LEU A 77 -4.75 -20.84 14.65
N LEU A 78 -5.11 -21.27 15.87
CA LEU A 78 -5.61 -22.61 16.19
C LEU A 78 -6.69 -22.53 17.28
N PRO A 79 -7.93 -22.11 16.94
CA PRO A 79 -8.96 -21.76 17.93
C PRO A 79 -9.43 -22.92 18.83
N ASN A 80 -9.07 -24.16 18.49
CA ASN A 80 -9.29 -25.34 19.33
C ASN A 80 -8.27 -25.48 20.47
N LEU A 81 -7.09 -24.85 20.34
CA LEU A 81 -6.02 -24.87 21.34
C LEU A 81 -6.02 -23.64 22.27
N THR A 82 -6.93 -22.69 22.08
CA THR A 82 -7.05 -21.53 22.98
C THR A 82 -7.22 -21.97 24.44
N GLY A 83 -6.39 -21.42 25.34
CA GLY A 83 -6.28 -21.77 26.75
C GLY A 83 -5.07 -22.64 27.10
N LYS A 84 -4.32 -23.11 26.08
CA LYS A 84 -3.09 -23.90 26.21
C LYS A 84 -1.81 -23.06 26.08
N GLY A 85 -1.90 -21.73 25.99
CA GLY A 85 -0.74 -20.87 25.70
C GLY A 85 0.42 -20.96 26.71
N ASN A 86 0.16 -21.47 27.92
CA ASN A 86 1.18 -21.74 28.94
C ASN A 86 1.82 -23.14 28.84
N GLU A 87 1.33 -24.03 27.97
CA GLU A 87 1.87 -25.38 27.80
C GLU A 87 3.04 -25.36 26.83
N GLU A 88 4.19 -24.82 27.24
CA GLU A 88 5.36 -24.55 26.37
C GLU A 88 5.81 -25.71 25.48
N THR A 89 5.78 -26.94 26.01
CA THR A 89 6.21 -28.16 25.30
C THR A 89 5.09 -28.81 24.49
N TYR A 90 3.90 -28.21 24.44
CA TYR A 90 2.80 -28.70 23.61
C TYR A 90 3.20 -28.63 22.13
N VAL A 91 3.08 -29.77 21.44
CA VAL A 91 3.41 -29.89 20.02
C VAL A 91 2.20 -29.49 19.19
N LEU A 92 2.33 -28.42 18.40
CA LEU A 92 1.28 -27.99 17.48
C LEU A 92 1.31 -28.86 16.23
N TRP A 93 2.47 -28.96 15.60
CA TRP A 93 2.67 -29.71 14.36
C TRP A 93 4.02 -30.42 14.37
N THR A 94 4.09 -31.54 13.65
CA THR A 94 5.36 -32.13 13.22
C THR A 94 5.62 -31.76 11.77
N ASN A 95 6.86 -31.86 11.31
CA ASN A 95 7.24 -31.68 9.90
C ASN A 95 6.64 -32.70 8.92
N SER A 96 5.86 -33.70 9.39
CA SER A 96 4.96 -34.49 8.54
C SER A 96 3.77 -33.68 7.98
N ARG A 97 3.42 -32.54 8.59
CA ARG A 97 2.28 -31.70 8.22
C ARG A 97 2.74 -30.48 7.42
N GLN A 98 1.94 -30.06 6.45
CA GLN A 98 2.22 -28.86 5.66
C GLN A 98 2.22 -27.57 6.50
N ALA A 99 1.48 -27.56 7.62
CA ALA A 99 1.40 -26.43 8.55
C ALA A 99 2.77 -26.04 9.14
N TYR A 100 3.63 -27.02 9.43
CA TYR A 100 5.01 -26.78 9.86
C TYR A 100 5.75 -25.87 8.87
N TYR A 101 5.81 -26.26 7.59
CA TYR A 101 6.53 -25.50 6.56
C TYR A 101 5.83 -24.20 6.11
N ASN A 102 4.53 -24.05 6.38
CA ASN A 102 3.77 -22.85 6.00
C ASN A 102 3.93 -21.72 7.00
N ASN A 103 4.44 -22.00 8.20
CA ASN A 103 4.59 -21.02 9.28
C ASN A 103 6.06 -20.87 9.68
N PRO A 104 6.94 -20.44 8.76
CA PRO A 104 8.36 -20.39 9.03
C PRO A 104 8.76 -19.40 10.12
N ALA A 105 7.86 -18.46 10.49
CA ALA A 105 8.06 -17.56 11.62
C ALA A 105 8.29 -18.32 12.93
N PHE A 106 7.76 -19.54 13.07
CA PHE A 106 7.93 -20.37 14.26
C PHE A 106 9.15 -21.30 14.19
N HIS A 107 9.98 -21.25 13.14
CA HIS A 107 11.20 -22.06 13.11
C HIS A 107 12.28 -21.44 13.99
N LYS A 108 12.28 -21.78 15.29
CA LYS A 108 13.22 -21.20 16.28
C LYS A 108 14.29 -22.20 16.70
N GLU A 109 14.18 -23.48 16.33
CA GLU A 109 15.19 -24.48 16.62
C GLU A 109 16.46 -24.25 15.79
N LYS A 110 17.62 -24.61 16.33
CA LYS A 110 18.92 -24.38 15.69
C LYS A 110 19.00 -25.11 14.35
N GLY A 111 19.26 -24.38 13.27
CA GLY A 111 19.38 -24.93 11.91
C GLY A 111 18.06 -25.04 11.17
N GLU A 112 16.93 -24.89 11.86
CA GLU A 112 15.60 -25.06 11.27
C GLU A 112 15.30 -23.98 10.23
N TRP A 113 15.61 -22.72 10.57
CA TRP A 113 15.41 -21.57 9.69
C TRP A 113 16.37 -21.57 8.49
N GLU A 114 17.62 -21.97 8.70
CA GLU A 114 18.67 -21.99 7.69
C GLU A 114 18.43 -23.04 6.62
N ASN A 115 17.83 -24.18 7.01
CA ASN A 115 17.52 -25.26 6.11
C ASN A 115 16.45 -24.88 5.07
N LYS A 116 16.62 -25.39 3.85
CA LYS A 116 15.69 -25.25 2.73
C LYS A 116 15.34 -26.62 2.17
N VAL A 117 14.06 -26.95 2.16
CA VAL A 117 13.52 -28.19 1.62
C VAL A 117 12.78 -27.91 0.31
N ASP A 118 12.96 -28.79 -0.67
CA ASP A 118 12.14 -28.78 -1.89
C ASP A 118 10.68 -29.03 -1.51
N SER A 119 9.79 -28.13 -1.90
CA SER A 119 8.35 -28.26 -1.62
C SER A 119 7.62 -29.23 -2.56
N GLY A 120 8.32 -29.80 -3.55
CA GLY A 120 7.76 -30.59 -4.64
C GLY A 120 6.96 -29.76 -5.65
N LYS A 121 6.99 -28.42 -5.52
CA LYS A 121 6.28 -27.49 -6.39
C LYS A 121 7.26 -26.66 -7.20
N LYS A 122 6.86 -26.34 -8.43
CA LYS A 122 7.57 -25.40 -9.29
C LYS A 122 6.80 -24.08 -9.38
N ASP A 123 7.53 -22.98 -9.51
CA ASP A 123 6.96 -21.68 -9.84
C ASP A 123 6.52 -21.63 -11.31
N LYS A 124 5.94 -20.51 -11.72
CA LYS A 124 5.46 -20.30 -13.11
C LYS A 124 6.59 -20.31 -14.15
N LYS A 125 7.85 -20.17 -13.72
CA LYS A 125 9.05 -20.19 -14.56
C LYS A 125 9.72 -21.57 -14.55
N GLY A 126 9.15 -22.56 -13.85
CA GLY A 126 9.68 -23.92 -13.76
C GLY A 126 10.74 -24.11 -12.66
N ASN A 127 11.04 -23.08 -11.86
CA ASN A 127 12.01 -23.18 -10.76
C ASN A 127 11.39 -23.90 -9.57
N ILE A 128 12.20 -24.71 -8.88
CA ILE A 128 11.79 -25.38 -7.65
C ILE A 128 11.51 -24.34 -6.55
N ILE A 129 10.36 -24.48 -5.89
CA ILE A 129 10.00 -23.68 -4.72
C ILE A 129 10.56 -24.37 -3.48
N TYR A 130 11.42 -23.67 -2.76
CA TYR A 130 11.96 -24.13 -1.48
C TYR A 130 11.18 -23.54 -0.31
N LYS A 131 11.00 -24.33 0.76
CA LYS A 131 10.46 -23.88 2.05
C LYS A 131 11.52 -24.03 3.13
N ARG A 132 11.44 -23.21 4.18
CA ARG A 132 12.31 -23.34 5.35
C ARG A 132 11.86 -24.49 6.25
N GLY A 133 12.74 -25.01 7.10
CA GLY A 133 12.46 -26.10 8.02
C GLY A 133 13.23 -27.39 7.70
N PHE A 134 13.15 -28.37 8.59
CA PHE A 134 13.84 -29.65 8.42
C PHE A 134 13.16 -30.57 7.41
N ASN A 135 13.96 -31.41 6.73
CA ASN A 135 13.46 -32.47 5.85
C ASN A 135 12.62 -33.47 6.66
N LYS A 136 11.59 -34.07 6.04
CA LYS A 136 10.73 -35.11 6.61
C LYS A 136 11.48 -36.30 7.21
N ASN A 137 12.72 -36.54 6.80
CA ASN A 137 13.57 -37.61 7.32
C ASN A 137 14.21 -37.28 8.68
N VAL A 138 14.08 -36.05 9.16
CA VAL A 138 14.53 -35.60 10.49
C VAL A 138 13.28 -35.29 11.31
N GLU A 139 13.11 -35.85 12.50
CA GLU A 139 11.97 -35.50 13.34
C GLU A 139 12.08 -34.03 13.77
N ALA A 140 11.07 -33.22 13.43
CA ALA A 140 11.00 -31.81 13.81
C ALA A 140 9.58 -31.42 14.19
N LYS A 141 9.45 -30.52 15.16
CA LYS A 141 8.19 -30.14 15.80
C LYS A 141 8.12 -28.63 15.95
N THR A 142 6.93 -28.07 15.73
CA THR A 142 6.61 -26.72 16.19
C THR A 142 6.01 -26.81 17.58
N TYR A 143 6.68 -26.23 18.56
CA TYR A 143 6.24 -26.19 19.95
C TYR A 143 5.51 -24.89 20.29
N MET A 144 4.71 -24.92 21.36
CA MET A 144 4.00 -23.73 21.83
C MET A 144 4.94 -22.59 22.20
N TRP A 145 6.10 -22.88 22.81
CA TRP A 145 7.09 -21.85 23.16
C TRP A 145 7.59 -21.06 21.95
N GLU A 146 7.64 -21.67 20.76
CA GLU A 146 8.06 -20.99 19.52
C GLU A 146 7.03 -19.98 19.06
N VAL A 147 5.74 -20.33 19.20
CA VAL A 147 4.61 -19.44 18.94
C VAL A 147 4.57 -18.30 19.95
N THR A 148 4.72 -18.60 21.24
CA THR A 148 4.83 -17.59 22.32
C THR A 148 5.95 -16.61 22.03
N LYS A 149 7.15 -17.12 21.74
CA LYS A 149 8.33 -16.31 21.43
C LYS A 149 8.09 -15.39 20.22
N GLU A 150 7.43 -15.88 19.18
CA GLU A 150 7.15 -15.07 18.00
C GLU A 150 6.13 -13.95 18.29
N ILE A 151 5.02 -14.24 18.97
CA ILE A 151 4.04 -13.20 19.30
C ILE A 151 4.59 -12.17 20.30
N GLU A 152 5.42 -12.60 21.24
CA GLU A 152 6.13 -11.70 22.17
C GLU A 152 7.12 -10.80 21.43
N ASN A 153 7.85 -11.32 20.44
CA ASN A 153 8.73 -10.48 19.61
C ASN A 153 7.95 -9.34 18.93
N TRP A 154 6.75 -9.61 18.40
CA TRP A 154 5.90 -8.57 17.82
C TRP A 154 5.37 -7.58 18.87
N TYR A 155 5.04 -8.05 20.06
CA TYR A 155 4.64 -7.19 21.17
C TYR A 155 5.77 -6.26 21.61
N GLU A 156 6.99 -6.76 21.80
CA GLU A 156 8.15 -5.95 22.19
C GLU A 156 8.54 -4.95 21.11
N ARG A 157 8.43 -5.30 19.82
CA ARG A 157 8.58 -4.33 18.72
C ARG A 157 7.55 -3.22 18.83
N GLY A 158 6.28 -3.57 19.05
CA GLY A 158 5.19 -2.61 19.18
C GLY A 158 5.34 -1.65 20.36
N LYS A 159 5.99 -2.06 21.46
CA LYS A 159 6.26 -1.15 22.59
C LYS A 159 7.14 0.04 22.20
N LYS A 160 8.07 -0.15 21.25
CA LYS A 160 8.95 0.92 20.76
C LYS A 160 8.19 1.98 19.94
N GLU A 161 7.06 1.58 19.37
CA GLU A 161 6.16 2.44 18.58
C GLU A 161 5.03 3.03 19.44
N LYS A 162 5.02 2.76 20.75
CA LYS A 162 3.99 3.27 21.65
C LYS A 162 4.18 4.77 21.81
N THR A 163 3.26 5.56 21.25
CA THR A 163 3.26 6.99 21.50
C THR A 163 3.02 7.28 22.98
N GLU A 164 3.91 8.06 23.58
CA GLU A 164 3.77 8.53 24.96
C GLU A 164 2.84 9.75 25.04
N LYS A 165 2.65 10.43 23.90
CA LYS A 165 1.84 11.64 23.79
C LYS A 165 0.91 11.53 22.58
N PHE A 166 -0.36 11.27 22.84
CA PHE A 166 -1.40 11.42 21.83
C PHE A 166 -1.77 12.90 21.75
N GLU A 167 -1.08 13.65 20.90
CA GLU A 167 -1.56 14.97 20.50
C GLU A 167 -2.54 14.78 19.35
N CYS A 168 -3.82 14.99 19.62
CA CYS A 168 -4.82 15.16 18.56
C CYS A 168 -4.55 16.48 17.84
N GLY A 169 -3.52 16.53 16.99
CA GLY A 169 -3.27 17.61 16.02
C GLY A 169 -3.60 19.03 16.48
N LEU A 170 -3.23 19.39 17.72
CA LEU A 170 -3.23 20.75 18.21
C LEU A 170 -1.81 21.04 18.68
N ASN A 171 -0.89 21.16 17.73
CA ASN A 171 0.38 21.80 18.00
C ASN A 171 0.10 23.29 18.27
N SER A 172 -0.20 23.62 19.52
CA SER A 172 0.03 24.93 20.08
C SER A 172 1.54 25.05 20.32
N ASN A 173 2.28 25.46 19.30
CA ASN A 173 3.48 26.30 19.40
C ASN A 173 4.12 26.52 18.03
N SER A 174 3.45 27.33 17.23
CA SER A 174 4.10 28.35 16.42
C SER A 174 3.08 29.49 16.26
N GLN A 175 3.28 30.58 17.03
CA GLN A 175 2.68 31.86 16.68
C GLN A 175 3.45 32.40 15.48
N ASN A 176 3.18 31.85 14.31
CA ASN A 176 3.38 32.56 13.06
C ASN A 176 1.97 32.85 12.55
N ASP A 177 1.68 34.10 12.20
CA ASP A 177 0.43 34.48 11.56
C ASP A 177 0.19 33.57 10.33
N LEU A 178 -0.66 32.56 10.51
CA LEU A 178 -1.00 31.60 9.46
C LEU A 178 -1.82 32.35 8.42
N ASN A 179 -1.17 32.71 7.30
CA ASN A 179 -1.83 33.32 6.14
C ASN A 179 -2.35 32.24 5.16
N ALA A 180 -2.80 31.09 5.65
CA ALA A 180 -3.52 30.12 4.83
C ALA A 180 -4.90 30.71 4.50
N LYS A 181 -4.94 31.60 3.51
CA LYS A 181 -6.16 32.26 3.06
C LYS A 181 -6.73 31.46 1.90
N ASP A 182 -8.05 31.33 1.89
CA ASP A 182 -8.87 30.94 0.73
C ASP A 182 -8.86 29.45 0.33
N VAL A 183 -7.76 28.70 0.45
CA VAL A 183 -7.67 27.32 -0.07
C VAL A 183 -6.73 26.44 0.76
N ILE A 184 -7.02 25.14 0.83
CA ILE A 184 -6.09 24.17 1.43
C ILE A 184 -4.79 24.17 0.61
N THR A 185 -3.66 24.41 1.29
CA THR A 185 -2.36 24.63 0.65
C THR A 185 -1.33 23.63 1.14
N TYR A 186 -0.64 22.99 0.20
CA TYR A 186 0.55 22.17 0.44
C TYR A 186 1.79 23.05 0.33
N HIS A 187 2.50 23.22 1.45
CA HIS A 187 3.81 23.88 1.52
C HIS A 187 4.90 22.82 1.46
N ILE A 188 5.78 22.90 0.47
CA ILE A 188 6.83 21.93 0.21
C ILE A 188 8.17 22.66 0.32
N TYR A 189 9.00 22.25 1.27
CA TYR A 189 10.25 22.94 1.59
C TYR A 189 11.45 22.26 0.95
N ASP A 190 12.47 23.04 0.55
CA ASP A 190 13.72 22.49 0.00
C ASP A 190 14.41 21.49 0.94
N ASN A 191 14.19 21.62 2.25
CA ASN A 191 14.70 20.69 3.26
C ASN A 191 13.96 19.34 3.33
N GLY A 192 12.95 19.13 2.47
CA GLY A 192 12.17 17.89 2.38
C GLY A 192 10.89 17.88 3.20
N THR A 193 10.61 18.92 3.99
CA THR A 193 9.38 19.02 4.79
C THR A 193 8.18 19.27 3.88
N ILE A 194 7.05 18.63 4.19
CA ILE A 194 5.77 18.88 3.54
C ILE A 194 4.71 19.16 4.61
N GLU A 195 4.04 20.29 4.48
CA GLU A 195 2.94 20.70 5.36
C GLU A 195 1.66 20.87 4.57
N LYS A 196 0.54 20.36 5.09
CA LYS A 196 -0.81 20.59 4.57
C LYS A 196 -1.52 21.59 5.48
N HIS A 197 -1.64 22.82 5.01
CA HIS A 197 -2.30 23.93 5.69
C HIS A 197 -3.78 23.94 5.33
N ILE A 198 -4.64 23.85 6.34
CA ILE A 198 -6.10 23.83 6.18
C ILE A 198 -6.66 25.14 6.75
N PRO A 199 -7.23 26.03 5.92
CA PRO A 199 -7.81 27.29 6.36
C PRO A 199 -9.08 27.04 7.18
N LYS A 200 -9.43 27.99 8.05
CA LYS A 200 -10.69 27.93 8.82
C LYS A 200 -11.91 27.98 7.91
N ILE A 201 -11.84 28.80 6.87
CA ILE A 201 -12.87 28.99 5.85
C ILE A 201 -12.23 28.83 4.49
N ILE A 202 -12.72 27.89 3.69
CA ILE A 202 -12.34 27.77 2.28
C ILE A 202 -13.18 28.78 1.49
N LYS A 203 -12.53 29.59 0.67
CA LYS A 203 -13.18 30.58 -0.19
C LYS A 203 -14.01 29.88 -1.27
N THR A 204 -15.14 30.50 -1.59
CA THR A 204 -16.01 30.02 -2.66
C THR A 204 -15.26 29.87 -3.98
N GLY A 205 -15.36 28.70 -4.61
CA GLY A 205 -14.66 28.34 -5.84
C GLY A 205 -13.32 27.59 -5.63
N PHE A 206 -12.93 27.35 -4.38
CA PHE A 206 -11.73 26.58 -4.00
C PHE A 206 -12.02 25.31 -3.20
N GLU A 207 -13.28 24.95 -3.01
CA GLU A 207 -13.73 23.80 -2.20
C GLU A 207 -13.09 22.49 -2.66
N ASN A 208 -12.97 22.32 -3.99
CA ASN A 208 -12.41 21.14 -4.63
C ASN A 208 -11.03 21.42 -5.26
N LYS A 209 -10.25 22.31 -4.64
CA LYS A 209 -8.91 22.66 -5.13
C LYS A 209 -7.86 22.56 -4.02
N TYR A 210 -6.66 22.15 -4.43
CA TYR A 210 -5.47 22.23 -3.62
C TYR A 210 -4.46 23.17 -4.26
N LYS A 211 -3.88 24.06 -3.45
CA LYS A 211 -2.76 24.90 -3.87
C LYS A 211 -1.46 24.23 -3.47
N TYR A 212 -0.44 24.32 -4.32
CA TYR A 212 0.90 23.79 -4.04
C TYR A 212 1.94 24.90 -4.17
N ILE A 213 2.74 25.09 -3.12
CA ILE A 213 3.78 26.12 -3.02
C ILE A 213 5.10 25.45 -2.64
N TYR A 214 6.18 25.81 -3.34
CA TYR A 214 7.54 25.40 -3.00
C TYR A 214 8.28 26.53 -2.28
N HIS A 215 8.98 26.20 -1.20
CA HIS A 215 9.85 27.11 -0.45
C HIS A 215 11.29 26.73 -0.75
N ASP A 216 12.02 27.62 -1.43
CA ASP A 216 13.42 27.34 -1.79
C ASP A 216 14.38 27.43 -0.59
N VAL A 217 15.68 27.28 -0.85
CA VAL A 217 16.74 27.34 0.18
C VAL A 217 16.78 28.67 0.94
N SER A 218 16.27 29.75 0.35
CA SER A 218 16.17 31.08 0.97
C SER A 218 14.80 31.32 1.59
N ASN A 219 13.95 30.29 1.63
CA ASN A 219 12.57 30.34 2.09
C ASN A 219 11.69 31.30 1.27
N LEU A 220 12.04 31.53 -0.01
CA LEU A 220 11.21 32.26 -0.94
C LEU A 220 10.11 31.34 -1.49
N GLU A 221 8.88 31.84 -1.52
CA GLU A 221 7.71 31.10 -1.99
C GLU A 221 7.60 31.13 -3.52
N HIS A 222 7.42 29.94 -4.10
CA HIS A 222 7.17 29.72 -5.51
C HIS A 222 5.84 28.98 -5.68
N GLU A 223 4.81 29.69 -6.14
CA GLU A 223 3.53 29.04 -6.46
C GLU A 223 3.72 28.09 -7.64
N ILE A 224 3.49 26.80 -7.43
CA ILE A 224 3.61 25.80 -8.48
C ILE A 224 2.32 25.76 -9.30
N CYS A 225 1.19 25.50 -8.65
CA CYS A 225 -0.12 25.35 -9.27
C CYS A 225 -1.28 25.37 -8.26
N VAL A 226 -2.49 25.46 -8.80
CA VAL A 226 -3.74 25.10 -8.12
C VAL A 226 -4.37 23.94 -8.90
N ALA A 227 -4.54 22.79 -8.25
CA ALA A 227 -5.03 21.56 -8.85
C ALA A 227 -6.44 21.24 -8.38
N GLU A 228 -7.31 20.81 -9.29
CA GLU A 228 -8.63 20.30 -8.95
C GLU A 228 -8.51 18.89 -8.35
N TRP A 229 -9.35 18.59 -7.37
CA TRP A 229 -9.45 17.29 -6.77
C TRP A 229 -10.91 16.82 -6.69
N HIS A 230 -11.09 15.50 -6.57
CA HIS A 230 -12.40 14.89 -6.36
C HIS A 230 -12.25 13.64 -5.48
N THR A 231 -13.37 13.14 -4.95
CA THR A 231 -13.40 11.87 -4.21
C THR A 231 -13.79 10.70 -5.09
N THR A 232 -13.26 9.52 -4.76
CA THR A 232 -13.72 8.23 -5.28
C THR A 232 -13.57 7.18 -4.19
N THR A 233 -14.33 6.09 -4.29
CA THR A 233 -14.06 4.90 -3.47
C THR A 233 -12.66 4.36 -3.77
N LYS A 234 -11.92 3.99 -2.73
CA LYS A 234 -10.63 3.32 -2.85
C LYS A 234 -10.81 1.96 -3.51
N LYS A 235 -9.87 1.60 -4.34
CA LYS A 235 -9.87 0.34 -5.10
C LYS A 235 -8.83 -0.62 -4.56
N LEU A 236 -9.18 -1.89 -4.51
CA LEU A 236 -8.26 -2.96 -4.17
C LEU A 236 -7.27 -3.22 -5.31
N LYS A 237 -6.02 -3.50 -4.94
CA LYS A 237 -5.00 -3.95 -5.89
C LYS A 237 -5.34 -5.36 -6.35
N SER A 238 -5.65 -5.53 -7.64
CA SER A 238 -5.98 -6.84 -8.22
C SER A 238 -4.99 -7.22 -9.31
N LYS A 239 -4.38 -8.40 -9.18
CA LYS A 239 -3.50 -8.97 -10.21
C LYS A 239 -4.25 -9.77 -11.27
N LYS A 240 -5.53 -10.06 -11.03
CA LYS A 240 -6.33 -10.98 -11.85
C LYS A 240 -6.68 -10.34 -13.20
N LYS A 241 -6.45 -11.10 -14.27
CA LYS A 241 -6.94 -10.83 -15.62
C LYS A 241 -8.24 -11.59 -15.83
N PHE A 242 -9.21 -10.98 -16.51
CA PHE A 242 -10.45 -11.60 -16.90
C PHE A 242 -10.56 -11.55 -18.43
N TYR A 243 -10.94 -12.65 -19.06
CA TYR A 243 -11.09 -12.73 -20.53
C TYR A 243 -12.55 -12.58 -20.97
N SER A 244 -13.43 -12.30 -20.03
CA SER A 244 -14.81 -11.88 -20.25
C SER A 244 -15.10 -10.64 -19.43
N LYS A 245 -16.07 -9.83 -19.88
CA LYS A 245 -16.53 -8.64 -19.16
C LYS A 245 -17.10 -9.09 -17.80
N PRO A 246 -16.65 -8.50 -16.66
CA PRO A 246 -17.27 -8.81 -15.38
C PRO A 246 -18.77 -8.47 -15.37
N THR A 247 -19.58 -9.32 -14.74
CA THR A 247 -21.05 -9.19 -14.65
C THR A 247 -21.55 -9.35 -13.22
N HIS A 248 -20.68 -9.14 -12.24
CA HIS A 248 -20.94 -9.41 -10.82
C HIS A 248 -21.83 -8.36 -10.16
N GLN A 249 -22.00 -7.19 -10.78
CA GLN A 249 -22.82 -6.11 -10.27
C GLN A 249 -23.56 -5.36 -11.39
N LYS A 250 -24.62 -4.64 -11.02
CA LYS A 250 -25.34 -3.72 -11.90
C LYS A 250 -24.41 -2.63 -12.43
N ILE A 251 -24.50 -2.38 -13.74
CA ILE A 251 -23.69 -1.40 -14.46
C ILE A 251 -24.37 -0.02 -14.41
N ILE A 252 -23.60 1.02 -14.08
CA ILE A 252 -23.99 2.43 -14.20
C ILE A 252 -23.57 2.99 -15.56
N SER A 253 -22.35 2.70 -16.01
CA SER A 253 -21.81 3.17 -17.29
C SER A 253 -20.94 2.08 -17.92
N ASP A 254 -20.97 1.99 -19.25
CA ASP A 254 -20.19 1.06 -20.07
C ASP A 254 -19.81 1.76 -21.37
N GLU A 255 -18.61 2.33 -21.40
CA GLU A 255 -18.19 3.28 -22.43
C GLU A 255 -16.91 2.81 -23.12
N ASN A 256 -16.84 3.01 -24.44
CA ASN A 256 -15.57 2.92 -25.16
C ASN A 256 -14.75 4.18 -24.87
N VAL A 257 -13.47 4.00 -24.53
CA VAL A 257 -12.55 5.08 -24.17
C VAL A 257 -11.25 4.97 -24.98
N VAL A 258 -10.52 6.07 -25.15
CA VAL A 258 -9.20 6.06 -25.80
C VAL A 258 -8.19 6.67 -24.83
N GLU A 259 -7.74 5.86 -23.88
CA GLU A 259 -6.94 6.32 -22.73
C GLU A 259 -5.67 5.46 -22.59
N GLY A 260 -4.65 5.76 -23.40
CA GLY A 260 -3.42 4.99 -23.46
C GLY A 260 -3.68 3.58 -24.01
N GLN A 261 -3.62 2.58 -23.14
CA GLN A 261 -3.88 1.17 -23.48
C GLN A 261 -5.33 0.74 -23.22
N THR A 262 -6.09 1.53 -22.47
CA THR A 262 -7.48 1.27 -22.15
C THR A 262 -8.38 1.61 -23.34
N ARG A 263 -9.31 0.72 -23.65
CA ARG A 263 -10.24 0.82 -24.78
C ARG A 263 -11.71 0.83 -24.36
N ARG A 264 -12.04 0.33 -23.18
CA ARG A 264 -13.41 0.35 -22.65
C ARG A 264 -13.39 0.35 -21.12
N ARG A 265 -14.30 1.12 -20.52
CA ARG A 265 -14.45 1.29 -19.08
C ARG A 265 -15.88 0.98 -18.69
N VAL A 266 -16.04 0.21 -17.63
CA VAL A 266 -17.34 -0.10 -17.02
C VAL A 266 -17.31 0.36 -15.57
N ILE A 267 -18.33 1.13 -15.19
CA ILE A 267 -18.56 1.61 -13.83
C ILE A 267 -19.76 0.86 -13.27
N TYR A 268 -19.61 0.25 -12.09
CA TYR A 268 -20.66 -0.50 -11.42
C TYR A 268 -21.30 0.29 -10.28
N GLU A 269 -22.51 -0.09 -9.89
CA GLU A 269 -23.30 0.60 -8.85
C GLU A 269 -22.65 0.58 -7.46
N ASN A 270 -21.84 -0.45 -7.17
CA ASN A 270 -21.06 -0.53 -5.94
C ASN A 270 -19.74 0.27 -5.99
N GLY A 271 -19.49 1.02 -7.07
CA GLY A 271 -18.28 1.79 -7.27
C GLY A 271 -17.11 1.01 -7.88
N ASP A 272 -17.26 -0.29 -8.17
CA ASP A 272 -16.23 -1.05 -8.89
C ASP A 272 -15.98 -0.44 -10.27
N ILE A 273 -14.76 -0.63 -10.77
CA ILE A 273 -14.37 -0.21 -12.11
C ILE A 273 -13.78 -1.41 -12.83
N ALA A 274 -14.27 -1.73 -14.04
CA ALA A 274 -13.61 -2.69 -14.91
C ALA A 274 -13.06 -1.96 -16.14
N GLU A 275 -11.77 -2.14 -16.38
CA GLU A 275 -11.06 -1.58 -17.53
C GLU A 275 -10.68 -2.70 -18.48
N TYR A 276 -10.89 -2.48 -19.77
CA TYR A 276 -10.51 -3.39 -20.85
C TYR A 276 -9.52 -2.72 -21.78
N GLY A 277 -8.52 -3.46 -22.21
CA GLY A 277 -7.54 -2.98 -23.17
C GLY A 277 -6.51 -4.04 -23.52
N SER A 278 -5.47 -3.60 -24.24
CA SER A 278 -4.41 -4.49 -24.71
C SER A 278 -3.05 -4.07 -24.16
N ASN A 279 -2.26 -5.03 -23.66
CA ASN A 279 -0.91 -4.81 -23.17
C ASN A 279 0.00 -5.98 -23.53
N ARG A 280 1.14 -5.69 -24.16
CA ARG A 280 2.16 -6.69 -24.57
C ARG A 280 1.56 -7.91 -25.30
N GLY A 281 0.70 -7.66 -26.28
CA GLY A 281 0.08 -8.70 -27.12
C GLY A 281 -1.11 -9.44 -26.49
N ASP A 282 -1.45 -9.16 -25.23
CA ASP A 282 -2.60 -9.75 -24.53
C ASP A 282 -3.72 -8.73 -24.38
N THR A 283 -4.97 -9.19 -24.42
CA THR A 283 -6.17 -8.35 -24.31
C THR A 283 -7.09 -8.90 -23.25
N PHE A 284 -7.36 -8.10 -22.21
CA PHE A 284 -8.04 -8.57 -21.02
C PHE A 284 -8.75 -7.45 -20.28
N TRP A 285 -9.71 -7.84 -19.46
CA TRP A 285 -10.35 -7.02 -18.45
C TRP A 285 -9.58 -7.07 -17.13
N ARG A 286 -9.52 -5.95 -16.44
CA ARG A 286 -9.11 -5.88 -15.04
C ARG A 286 -10.22 -5.23 -14.21
N LEU A 287 -10.66 -5.94 -13.18
CA LEU A 287 -11.63 -5.46 -12.20
C LEU A 287 -10.91 -4.84 -11.00
N TYR A 288 -11.24 -3.60 -10.71
CA TYR A 288 -10.83 -2.81 -9.56
C TYR A 288 -12.00 -2.74 -8.59
N VAL A 289 -11.95 -3.58 -7.55
CA VAL A 289 -13.03 -3.70 -6.56
C VAL A 289 -12.96 -2.51 -5.60
N ALA A 290 -14.06 -1.81 -5.42
CA ALA A 290 -14.20 -0.71 -4.49
C ALA A 290 -14.29 -1.19 -3.04
N THR A 291 -13.74 -0.38 -2.15
CA THR A 291 -13.94 -0.48 -0.71
C THR A 291 -14.89 0.64 -0.25
N ALA A 292 -15.27 0.61 1.02
CA ALA A 292 -16.05 1.64 1.69
C ALA A 292 -15.20 2.86 2.11
N GLU A 293 -13.89 2.86 1.84
CA GLU A 293 -13.00 3.99 2.11
C GLU A 293 -13.06 4.97 0.94
N GLU A 294 -13.31 6.24 1.21
CA GLU A 294 -13.19 7.32 0.23
C GLU A 294 -11.75 7.85 0.20
N ILE A 295 -11.26 8.14 -1.00
CA ILE A 295 -9.94 8.75 -1.21
C ILE A 295 -10.07 9.99 -2.08
N GLU A 296 -9.14 10.93 -1.90
CA GLU A 296 -9.00 12.12 -2.72
C GLU A 296 -7.99 11.86 -3.84
N LEU A 297 -8.34 12.28 -5.06
CA LEU A 297 -7.44 12.28 -6.19
C LEU A 297 -7.32 13.69 -6.76
N VAL A 298 -6.09 14.16 -6.95
CA VAL A 298 -5.80 15.40 -7.66
C VAL A 298 -5.57 15.13 -9.12
N LYS A 299 -6.13 15.98 -9.98
CA LYS A 299 -5.77 16.01 -11.40
C LYS A 299 -4.46 16.79 -11.53
N MET A 300 -3.39 16.10 -11.90
CA MET A 300 -2.10 16.72 -12.15
C MET A 300 -2.23 17.69 -13.32
N PRO A 301 -1.93 19.00 -13.14
CA PRO A 301 -2.08 20.00 -14.19
C PRO A 301 -1.08 19.78 -15.32
N GLU A 302 -1.45 20.13 -16.55
CA GLU A 302 -0.51 20.06 -17.70
C GLU A 302 0.50 21.22 -17.69
N ASN A 303 0.15 22.34 -17.04
CA ASN A 303 0.98 23.53 -16.94
C ASN A 303 1.24 23.87 -15.46
N SER A 304 2.51 24.08 -15.11
CA SER A 304 2.94 24.57 -13.80
C SER A 304 3.92 25.73 -13.96
N LYS A 305 3.88 26.69 -13.02
CA LYS A 305 4.67 27.93 -13.13
C LYS A 305 6.16 27.72 -12.83
N TYR A 306 6.48 26.83 -11.90
CA TYR A 306 7.84 26.67 -11.35
C TYR A 306 8.52 25.33 -11.71
N VAL A 307 7.74 24.25 -11.81
CA VAL A 307 8.25 22.92 -12.16
C VAL A 307 7.92 22.55 -13.61
N LYS A 308 8.63 21.59 -14.19
CA LYS A 308 8.45 21.16 -15.58
C LYS A 308 8.25 19.66 -15.67
N TYR A 309 7.08 19.24 -16.16
CA TYR A 309 6.84 17.85 -16.56
C TYR A 309 5.81 17.78 -17.69
N SER A 310 5.76 16.65 -18.38
CA SER A 310 4.75 16.38 -19.42
C SER A 310 4.27 14.93 -19.39
N PHE A 311 3.08 14.67 -19.91
CA PHE A 311 2.52 13.32 -20.01
C PHE A 311 2.88 12.67 -21.34
N SER A 312 3.24 11.38 -21.31
CA SER A 312 3.44 10.58 -22.53
C SER A 312 2.48 9.39 -22.57
N GLY A 313 1.70 9.30 -23.65
CA GLY A 313 0.90 8.12 -23.98
C GLY A 313 -0.14 7.70 -22.94
N THR A 314 -0.54 8.60 -22.04
CA THR A 314 -1.36 8.26 -20.87
C THR A 314 -2.50 9.23 -20.64
N LYS A 315 -3.60 8.75 -20.06
CA LYS A 315 -4.64 9.58 -19.43
C LYS A 315 -4.74 9.31 -17.92
N ARG A 316 -3.74 8.61 -17.37
CA ARG A 316 -3.59 8.38 -15.93
C ARG A 316 -3.02 9.63 -15.25
N ILE A 317 -3.73 10.74 -15.39
CA ILE A 317 -3.28 12.07 -14.97
C ILE A 317 -3.75 12.43 -13.55
N TYR A 318 -4.26 11.45 -12.81
CA TYR A 318 -4.72 11.63 -11.43
C TYR A 318 -3.78 10.91 -10.47
N THR A 319 -3.54 11.49 -9.30
CA THR A 319 -2.69 10.89 -8.26
C THR A 319 -3.19 11.30 -6.87
N GLY A 320 -2.70 10.66 -5.81
CA GLY A 320 -3.00 11.11 -4.46
C GLY A 320 -2.40 12.50 -4.17
N PRO A 321 -3.08 13.38 -3.40
CA PRO A 321 -2.61 14.75 -3.19
C PRO A 321 -1.22 14.82 -2.53
N ASN A 322 -0.91 13.89 -1.63
CA ASN A 322 0.40 13.78 -0.98
C ASN A 322 1.48 13.27 -1.94
N TYR A 323 1.15 12.30 -2.80
CA TYR A 323 2.04 11.81 -3.85
C TYR A 323 2.42 12.96 -4.80
N PHE A 324 1.43 13.77 -5.20
CA PHE A 324 1.69 14.93 -6.03
C PHE A 324 2.63 15.93 -5.35
N ALA A 325 2.42 16.22 -4.05
CA ALA A 325 3.30 17.11 -3.28
C ALA A 325 4.76 16.65 -3.29
N GLY A 326 5.00 15.36 -3.03
CA GLY A 326 6.36 14.81 -3.07
C GLY A 326 6.99 14.86 -4.46
N PHE A 327 6.21 14.58 -5.50
CA PHE A 327 6.69 14.57 -6.88
C PHE A 327 7.09 15.98 -7.35
N ILE A 328 6.25 16.98 -7.13
CA ILE A 328 6.59 18.37 -7.51
C ILE A 328 7.71 18.94 -6.64
N GLY A 329 7.84 18.53 -5.37
CA GLY A 329 9.00 18.84 -4.54
C GLY A 329 10.30 18.32 -5.17
N ALA A 330 10.28 17.08 -5.65
CA ALA A 330 11.44 16.49 -6.33
C ALA A 330 11.79 17.22 -7.64
N LEU A 331 10.78 17.63 -8.43
CA LEU A 331 11.00 18.42 -9.64
C LEU A 331 11.56 19.81 -9.31
N ALA A 332 10.99 20.50 -8.33
CA ALA A 332 11.44 21.82 -7.90
C ALA A 332 12.89 21.79 -7.41
N LYS A 333 13.24 20.82 -6.57
CA LYS A 333 14.59 20.66 -6.02
C LYS A 333 15.63 20.30 -7.07
N THR A 334 15.27 19.48 -8.06
CA THR A 334 16.20 19.07 -9.12
C THR A 334 16.31 20.06 -10.25
N GLY A 335 15.26 20.83 -10.51
CA GLY A 335 15.12 21.69 -11.69
C GLY A 335 14.93 20.91 -13.00
N PHE A 336 14.70 19.60 -12.93
CA PHE A 336 14.60 18.75 -14.11
C PHE A 336 13.26 18.89 -14.82
N SER A 337 13.30 18.64 -16.13
CA SER A 337 12.10 18.48 -16.96
C SER A 337 11.86 16.99 -17.17
N ILE A 338 10.80 16.45 -16.55
CA ILE A 338 10.55 15.00 -16.52
C ILE A 338 9.33 14.64 -17.37
N VAL A 339 9.42 13.57 -18.14
CA VAL A 339 8.24 12.97 -18.80
C VAL A 339 7.66 11.91 -17.89
N THR A 340 6.35 11.95 -17.63
CA THR A 340 5.63 10.98 -16.81
C THR A 340 4.67 10.14 -17.65
N THR A 341 4.59 8.84 -17.36
CA THR A 341 3.55 7.94 -17.91
C THR A 341 2.31 7.90 -17.02
N GLY A 342 2.27 8.77 -16.01
CA GLY A 342 1.15 9.04 -15.14
C GLY A 342 1.12 8.18 -13.87
N SER A 343 -0.09 8.05 -13.34
CA SER A 343 -0.41 7.41 -12.07
C SER A 343 -1.72 6.62 -12.22
N CYS A 344 -2.88 7.20 -11.90
CA CYS A 344 -4.19 6.56 -12.07
C CYS A 344 -5.16 7.39 -12.93
N PHE A 345 -6.22 6.73 -13.42
CA PHE A 345 -7.37 7.38 -14.03
C PHE A 345 -8.28 8.02 -12.97
N LYS A 346 -9.27 8.79 -13.41
CA LYS A 346 -10.20 9.53 -12.55
C LYS A 346 -10.79 8.70 -11.40
N TYR A 347 -11.08 7.42 -11.61
CA TYR A 347 -11.73 6.57 -10.60
C TYR A 347 -10.75 5.67 -9.81
N GLY A 348 -9.45 5.99 -9.82
CA GLY A 348 -8.42 5.21 -9.12
C GLY A 348 -8.01 3.91 -9.81
N SER A 349 -8.59 3.57 -10.96
CA SER A 349 -8.14 2.48 -11.83
C SER A 349 -6.84 2.86 -12.56
N CYS A 350 -6.07 1.90 -13.05
CA CYS A 350 -4.75 2.18 -13.64
C CYS A 350 -4.33 1.19 -14.73
N PHE A 351 -5.27 0.73 -15.57
CA PHE A 351 -4.99 -0.29 -16.57
C PHE A 351 -3.82 0.12 -17.49
N PRO A 352 -2.93 -0.82 -17.87
CA PRO A 352 -2.91 -2.25 -17.51
C PRO A 352 -2.21 -2.55 -16.18
N SER A 353 -1.63 -1.53 -15.54
CA SER A 353 -0.86 -1.63 -14.30
C SER A 353 -1.71 -2.15 -13.14
N GLN A 354 -1.00 -2.62 -12.12
CA GLN A 354 -1.50 -3.10 -10.83
C GLN A 354 -0.92 -2.30 -9.65
N LEU A 355 0.06 -1.42 -9.91
CA LEU A 355 0.83 -0.75 -8.87
C LEU A 355 0.38 0.69 -8.61
N HIS A 356 -0.36 1.29 -9.54
CA HIS A 356 -0.81 2.68 -9.45
C HIS A 356 -2.24 2.87 -8.97
N VAL A 357 -2.87 1.79 -8.51
CA VAL A 357 -4.25 1.84 -8.02
C VAL A 357 -4.35 2.95 -6.96
N ASN A 358 -5.42 3.75 -7.03
CA ASN A 358 -5.68 4.87 -6.12
C ASN A 358 -4.67 6.03 -6.20
N GLY A 359 -3.86 6.10 -7.25
CA GLY A 359 -2.87 7.15 -7.38
C GLY A 359 -1.68 6.98 -6.43
N GLU A 360 -1.43 5.75 -5.96
CA GLU A 360 -0.40 5.43 -4.97
C GLU A 360 1.02 5.28 -5.56
N SER A 361 1.27 5.93 -6.70
CA SER A 361 2.58 5.99 -7.36
C SER A 361 2.54 6.91 -8.56
N ILE A 362 3.71 7.38 -9.00
CA ILE A 362 3.89 8.17 -10.21
C ILE A 362 5.07 7.56 -10.97
N ASP A 363 4.83 7.22 -12.24
CA ASP A 363 5.86 6.67 -13.11
C ASP A 363 6.48 7.78 -13.98
N THR A 364 7.81 7.76 -14.09
CA THR A 364 8.59 8.74 -14.85
C THR A 364 9.53 8.06 -15.82
N ILE A 365 9.67 8.59 -17.03
CA ILE A 365 10.65 8.10 -18.01
C ILE A 365 12.06 8.47 -17.55
N TYR A 366 13.01 7.54 -17.73
CA TYR A 366 14.42 7.81 -17.44
C TYR A 366 14.99 8.92 -18.32
N LEU A 367 15.90 9.70 -17.73
CA LEU A 367 16.69 10.69 -18.46
C LEU A 367 17.82 10.02 -19.28
N TRP A 368 18.07 8.73 -19.04
CA TRP A 368 19.15 7.94 -19.63
C TRP A 368 20.52 8.55 -19.39
N ASN A 369 20.67 9.18 -18.23
CA ASN A 369 21.90 9.76 -17.74
C ASN A 369 22.08 9.33 -16.29
N LEU A 370 23.06 8.46 -16.04
CA LEU A 370 23.20 7.78 -14.75
C LEU A 370 23.26 8.73 -13.55
N GLU A 371 23.95 9.86 -13.69
CA GLU A 371 24.07 10.86 -12.63
C GLU A 371 22.72 11.57 -12.38
N GLN A 372 22.04 11.99 -13.44
CA GLN A 372 20.75 12.67 -13.32
C GLN A 372 19.65 11.72 -12.82
N ASP A 373 19.59 10.50 -13.34
CA ASP A 373 18.64 9.49 -12.89
C ASP A 373 18.89 9.12 -11.41
N GLN A 374 20.15 8.94 -10.99
CA GLN A 374 20.48 8.74 -9.59
C GLN A 374 20.08 9.94 -8.71
N LYS A 375 20.34 11.17 -9.18
CA LYS A 375 19.94 12.39 -8.47
C LYS A 375 18.42 12.46 -8.31
N PHE A 376 17.67 12.17 -9.36
CA PHE A 376 16.21 12.19 -9.30
C PHE A 376 15.67 11.11 -8.35
N ILE A 377 16.19 9.89 -8.42
CA ILE A 377 15.83 8.77 -7.52
C ILE A 377 16.08 9.13 -6.05
N ASN A 378 17.25 9.70 -5.75
CA ASN A 378 17.59 10.14 -4.40
C ASN A 378 16.65 11.26 -3.93
N THR A 379 16.27 12.16 -4.83
CA THR A 379 15.35 13.26 -4.53
C THR A 379 13.92 12.74 -4.29
N MET A 380 13.45 11.76 -5.05
CA MET A 380 12.16 11.11 -4.79
C MET A 380 12.13 10.46 -3.40
N LYS A 381 13.19 9.73 -3.02
CA LYS A 381 13.35 9.19 -1.65
C LYS A 381 13.35 10.30 -0.59
N PHE A 382 14.04 11.40 -0.86
CA PHE A 382 14.11 12.57 0.03
C PHE A 382 12.72 13.17 0.28
N PHE A 383 11.88 13.28 -0.76
CA PHE A 383 10.46 13.62 -0.64
C PHE A 383 9.56 12.40 -0.40
N HIS A 384 10.00 11.53 0.53
CA HIS A 384 9.19 10.51 1.19
C HIS A 384 8.65 9.37 0.32
N TYR A 385 9.16 9.16 -0.90
CA TYR A 385 8.84 7.96 -1.68
C TYR A 385 9.57 6.73 -1.14
N GLY A 386 8.81 5.83 -0.50
CA GLY A 386 9.30 4.60 0.11
C GLY A 386 9.66 3.50 -0.89
N GLU A 387 9.18 3.58 -2.13
CA GLU A 387 9.50 2.64 -3.21
C GLU A 387 10.00 3.37 -4.47
N ARG A 388 11.10 2.89 -5.05
CA ARG A 388 11.62 3.29 -6.36
C ARG A 388 12.05 2.03 -7.11
N LYS A 389 11.21 1.52 -8.00
CA LYS A 389 11.50 0.32 -8.80
C LYS A 389 12.11 0.70 -10.14
N VAL A 390 13.18 0.02 -10.50
CA VAL A 390 13.89 0.21 -11.77
C VAL A 390 13.94 -1.05 -12.60
N GLY A 391 14.33 -0.94 -13.86
CA GLY A 391 14.66 -2.09 -14.70
C GLY A 391 15.77 -2.98 -14.14
N ASN A 392 16.12 -4.06 -14.82
CA ASN A 392 17.08 -5.05 -14.31
C ASN A 392 18.35 -5.24 -15.17
N ASP A 393 18.45 -4.49 -16.26
CA ASP A 393 19.65 -4.40 -17.11
C ASP A 393 20.88 -3.82 -16.38
N ALA A 394 22.04 -3.96 -17.04
CA ALA A 394 23.33 -3.52 -16.51
C ALA A 394 23.40 -2.01 -16.17
N TYR A 395 22.58 -1.18 -16.82
CA TYR A 395 22.43 0.23 -16.50
C TYR A 395 21.85 0.42 -15.08
N PHE A 396 20.75 -0.27 -14.77
CA PHE A 396 20.00 -0.09 -13.52
C PHE A 396 20.71 -0.68 -12.29
N LYS A 397 21.57 -1.69 -12.48
CA LYS A 397 22.41 -2.25 -11.41
C LYS A 397 23.39 -1.24 -10.80
N LYS A 398 23.63 -0.11 -11.47
CA LYS A 398 24.46 0.98 -10.99
C LYS A 398 23.68 2.01 -10.16
N LEU A 399 22.34 1.94 -10.16
CA LEU A 399 21.49 2.87 -9.43
C LEU A 399 21.26 2.38 -8.00
N GLU A 400 21.57 3.23 -7.04
CA GLU A 400 21.36 2.98 -5.61
C GLU A 400 20.00 3.49 -5.14
N ASN A 401 19.57 3.05 -3.95
CA ASN A 401 18.28 3.39 -3.35
C ASN A 401 17.08 2.94 -4.20
N THR A 402 17.21 1.86 -4.95
CA THR A 402 16.17 1.30 -5.80
C THR A 402 15.87 -0.17 -5.44
N SER A 403 14.80 -0.71 -5.98
CA SER A 403 14.52 -2.15 -5.99
C SER A 403 14.32 -2.64 -7.42
N ASP A 404 14.59 -3.93 -7.65
CA ASP A 404 14.40 -4.57 -8.96
C ASP A 404 12.90 -4.68 -9.28
N GLY A 405 12.48 -3.95 -10.31
CA GLY A 405 11.15 -3.98 -10.91
C GLY A 405 11.01 -4.97 -12.07
N GLY A 406 12.11 -5.57 -12.51
CA GLY A 406 12.23 -6.43 -13.69
C GLY A 406 12.03 -5.68 -15.02
N ASP A 407 12.00 -6.44 -16.12
CA ASP A 407 11.89 -5.95 -17.51
C ASP A 407 10.62 -5.12 -17.81
N LEU A 408 9.72 -5.01 -16.83
CA LEU A 408 8.56 -4.13 -16.90
C LEU A 408 8.92 -2.66 -16.68
N HIS A 409 10.06 -2.38 -16.05
CA HIS A 409 10.50 -1.04 -15.66
C HIS A 409 11.79 -0.63 -16.38
N ASP A 410 12.14 -1.27 -17.49
CA ASP A 410 13.34 -0.87 -18.27
C ASP A 410 13.14 0.46 -19.01
N ASP A 411 11.90 0.90 -19.22
CA ASP A 411 11.59 2.16 -19.92
C ASP A 411 11.11 3.27 -18.98
N HIS A 412 10.88 2.98 -17.70
CA HIS A 412 10.41 3.95 -16.71
C HIS A 412 10.79 3.60 -15.27
N LEU A 413 11.01 4.64 -14.47
CA LEU A 413 11.10 4.58 -13.01
C LEU A 413 9.68 4.55 -12.41
N HIS A 414 9.39 3.55 -11.58
CA HIS A 414 8.18 3.52 -10.78
C HIS A 414 8.46 4.05 -9.37
N SER A 415 7.81 5.14 -8.97
CA SER A 415 7.93 5.72 -7.63
C SER A 415 6.61 5.60 -6.88
N GLY A 416 6.59 4.85 -5.78
CA GLY A 416 5.37 4.57 -5.01
C GLY A 416 5.61 4.51 -3.51
N ASN A 417 4.62 4.01 -2.77
CA ASN A 417 4.67 3.83 -1.32
C ASN A 417 5.09 5.13 -0.59
N PHE A 418 4.43 6.24 -0.92
CA PHE A 418 4.71 7.53 -0.29
C PHE A 418 4.32 7.50 1.19
N ASP A 419 5.23 7.90 2.07
CA ASP A 419 4.99 7.94 3.50
C ASP A 419 4.14 9.17 3.87
N SER A 420 2.82 9.00 3.87
CA SER A 420 1.87 10.06 4.22
C SER A 420 1.97 10.51 5.67
N THR A 421 2.64 9.75 6.56
CA THR A 421 2.85 10.16 7.96
C THR A 421 3.86 11.31 8.09
N LYS A 422 4.64 11.57 7.03
CA LYS A 422 5.59 12.69 6.97
C LYS A 422 4.94 14.02 6.59
N VAL A 423 3.68 14.02 6.15
CA VAL A 423 2.95 15.26 5.84
C VAL A 423 2.36 15.82 7.14
N GLN A 424 2.84 17.00 7.54
CA GLN A 424 2.36 17.66 8.75
C GLN A 424 1.04 18.38 8.46
N ILE A 425 -0.01 18.10 9.24
CA ILE A 425 -1.30 18.77 9.07
C ILE A 425 -1.35 19.97 10.02
N ILE A 426 -1.50 21.16 9.44
CA ILE A 426 -1.60 22.43 10.16
C ILE A 426 -3.00 22.99 9.91
N LYS A 427 -3.79 23.16 10.96
CA LYS A 427 -5.15 23.71 10.88
C LYS A 427 -5.16 25.10 11.50
N GLU A 428 -5.67 26.07 10.75
CA GLU A 428 -5.98 27.39 11.29
C GLU A 428 -7.11 27.28 12.32
N LYS A 429 -7.01 28.02 13.42
CA LYS A 429 -7.93 27.94 14.57
C LYS A 429 -9.14 28.87 14.44
#